data_AF-A0A531L681-F1
#
_entry.id   AF-A0A531L681-F1
#
_cell.length_a   1.000
_cell.length_b   1.000
_cell.length_c   1.000
_cell.angle_alpha   90.00
_cell.angle_beta   90.00
_cell.angle_gamma   90.00
#
_symmetry.space_group_name_H-M   'P 1'
#
loop_
_entity.id
_entity.type
_entity.pdbx_description
1 polymer ?
#
loop_
_entity_poly.entity_id
_entity_poly.type
_entity_poly.pdbx_seq_one_letter_code
_entity_poly.pdbx_strand_id
1 'polypeptide(L)'
;MTTAPAKAGWRFRQPSVIPGFGLTLGFSLAYLTLIILIPLSGLIWRSAALGWADFWAIATDRRTINALEISFGTAFIAAMVNVIFGTIVAWVLVRYSFPGRRIVDAMVDLPFALPTAVAGIALTTLYAPNGWLGSLLAPLGIKVAYTPLGIVIALIFIGLPFVVRTVQPIMEEIDKEVEEVAATLGANRFQTIARVLLPGLAPAIVTGFALAFARGVGEY
;
A
#
# COMPACT_ATOMS: atom_id res chain seq x y z
N MET A 1 45.86 -21.18 50.91
CA MET A 1 44.41 -21.46 50.91
C MET A 1 43.90 -21.21 49.50
N THR A 2 43.66 -22.30 48.78
CA THR A 2 43.30 -22.35 47.35
C THR A 2 41.78 -22.28 47.19
N THR A 3 41.26 -21.28 46.50
CA THR A 3 39.85 -21.21 46.10
C THR A 3 39.67 -21.88 44.74
N ALA A 4 38.83 -22.91 44.69
CA ALA A 4 38.53 -23.67 43.47
C ALA A 4 37.68 -22.83 42.48
N PRO A 5 37.84 -23.01 41.16
CA PRO A 5 37.01 -22.33 40.17
C PRO A 5 35.60 -22.94 40.13
N ALA A 6 34.59 -22.08 40.19
CA ALA A 6 33.18 -22.48 40.08
C ALA A 6 32.92 -23.11 38.70
N LYS A 7 32.34 -24.32 38.69
CA LYS A 7 31.95 -25.04 37.46
C LYS A 7 30.96 -24.19 36.66
N ALA A 8 31.29 -23.90 35.40
CA ALA A 8 30.38 -23.31 34.43
C ALA A 8 29.29 -24.32 34.04
N GLY A 9 28.20 -24.34 34.82
CA GLY A 9 26.98 -25.07 34.46
C GLY A 9 26.35 -24.45 33.21
N TRP A 10 25.85 -25.31 32.32
CA TRP A 10 25.06 -24.91 31.16
C TRP A 10 23.89 -24.02 31.61
N ARG A 11 23.96 -22.72 31.27
CA ARG A 11 22.85 -21.78 31.48
C ARG A 11 21.74 -22.10 30.48
N PHE A 12 20.82 -22.97 30.89
CA PHE A 12 19.51 -23.05 30.24
C PHE A 12 18.85 -21.67 30.27
N ARG A 13 18.28 -21.29 29.13
CA ARG A 13 17.78 -19.97 28.73
C ARG A 13 17.14 -19.18 29.89
N GLN A 14 17.59 -17.93 30.05
CA GLN A 14 16.94 -16.97 30.95
C GLN A 14 15.48 -16.77 30.53
N PRO A 15 14.51 -16.80 31.45
CA PRO A 15 13.12 -16.52 31.13
C PRO A 15 12.99 -15.07 30.65
N SER A 16 12.51 -14.88 29.42
CA SER A 16 12.21 -13.56 28.89
C SER A 16 11.08 -12.93 29.71
N VAL A 17 11.21 -11.64 30.03
CA VAL A 17 10.24 -10.84 30.79
C VAL A 17 8.86 -10.76 30.09
N ILE A 18 8.81 -11.12 28.80
CA ILE A 18 7.58 -11.20 28.01
C ILE A 18 6.99 -12.63 28.13
N PRO A 19 5.76 -12.79 28.65
CA PRO A 19 5.11 -14.10 28.70
C PRO A 19 4.85 -14.61 27.26
N GLY A 20 5.39 -15.79 26.93
CA GLY A 20 5.04 -16.51 25.69
C GLY A 20 6.11 -16.63 24.58
N PHE A 21 7.39 -16.39 24.86
CA PHE A 21 8.44 -16.38 23.83
C PHE A 21 8.85 -17.76 23.28
N GLY A 22 8.52 -18.86 23.97
CA GLY A 22 8.95 -20.21 23.60
C GLY A 22 7.93 -20.96 22.74
N LEU A 23 7.17 -21.85 23.40
CA LEU A 23 6.22 -22.75 22.73
C LEU A 23 5.05 -22.03 22.09
N THR A 24 4.52 -20.99 22.73
CA THR A 24 3.40 -20.19 22.19
C THR A 24 3.82 -19.40 20.95
N LEU A 25 5.01 -18.77 20.95
CA LEU A 25 5.55 -18.11 19.75
C LEU A 25 5.77 -19.13 18.62
N GLY A 26 6.37 -20.28 18.93
CA GLY A 26 6.59 -21.36 17.95
C GLY A 26 5.28 -21.87 17.36
N PHE A 27 4.26 -22.09 18.20
CA PHE A 27 2.93 -22.51 17.77
C PHE A 27 2.25 -21.43 16.92
N SER A 28 2.28 -20.16 17.33
CA SER A 28 1.69 -19.05 16.56
C SER A 28 2.37 -18.88 15.20
N LEU A 29 3.71 -18.93 15.14
CA LEU A 29 4.45 -18.85 13.88
C LEU A 29 4.14 -20.04 12.98
N ALA A 30 4.14 -21.26 13.51
CA ALA A 30 3.81 -22.46 12.74
C ALA A 30 2.38 -22.39 12.20
N TYR A 31 1.42 -21.98 13.03
CA TYR A 31 0.02 -21.87 12.65
C TYR A 31 -0.21 -20.82 11.56
N LEU A 32 0.34 -19.61 11.71
CA LEU A 32 0.26 -18.56 10.69
C LEU A 32 0.93 -18.97 9.38
N THR A 33 2.10 -19.61 9.49
CA THR A 33 2.83 -20.13 8.33
C THR A 33 2.01 -21.17 7.58
N LEU A 34 1.41 -22.13 8.29
CA LEU A 34 0.59 -23.18 7.68
C LEU A 34 -0.68 -22.61 7.04
N ILE A 35 -1.36 -21.65 7.70
CA ILE A 35 -2.55 -20.99 7.13
C ILE A 35 -2.25 -20.33 5.79
N ILE A 36 -1.07 -19.74 5.62
CA ILE A 36 -0.67 -19.09 4.37
C ILE A 36 -0.12 -20.10 3.35
N LEU A 37 0.75 -21.02 3.79
CA LEU A 37 1.45 -21.94 2.89
C LEU A 37 0.56 -23.06 2.36
N ILE A 38 -0.44 -23.53 3.11
CA ILE A 38 -1.36 -24.58 2.64
C ILE A 38 -2.12 -24.14 1.36
N PRO A 39 -2.83 -22.99 1.32
CA PRO A 39 -3.52 -22.57 0.10
C PRO A 39 -2.55 -22.23 -1.04
N LEU A 40 -1.40 -21.62 -0.74
CA LEU A 40 -0.38 -21.32 -1.77
C LEU A 40 0.23 -22.58 -2.39
N SER A 41 0.56 -23.57 -1.56
CA SER A 41 1.05 -24.87 -2.05
C SER A 41 -0.03 -25.63 -2.80
N GLY A 42 -1.30 -25.55 -2.36
CA GLY A 42 -2.45 -26.09 -3.08
C GLY A 42 -2.61 -25.47 -4.47
N LEU A 43 -2.42 -24.15 -4.61
CA LEU A 43 -2.45 -23.45 -5.89
C LEU A 43 -1.36 -23.98 -6.83
N ILE A 44 -0.13 -24.10 -6.35
CA ILE A 44 1.00 -24.64 -7.14
C ILE A 44 0.73 -26.08 -7.55
N TRP A 45 0.24 -26.91 -6.63
CA TRP A 45 -0.06 -28.32 -6.90
C TRP A 45 -1.14 -28.48 -7.97
N ARG A 46 -2.23 -27.72 -7.86
CA ARG A 46 -3.31 -27.73 -8.85
C ARG A 46 -2.85 -27.21 -10.20
N SER A 47 -2.00 -26.19 -10.20
CA SER A 47 -1.42 -25.62 -11.44
C SER A 47 -0.48 -26.61 -12.12
N ALA A 48 0.35 -27.33 -11.35
CA ALA A 48 1.25 -28.35 -11.89
C ALA A 48 0.50 -29.56 -12.47
N ALA A 49 -0.68 -29.88 -11.94
CA ALA A 49 -1.51 -30.99 -12.43
C ALA A 49 -2.13 -30.75 -13.82
N LEU A 50 -2.20 -29.50 -14.30
CA LEU A 50 -2.67 -29.16 -15.65
C LEU A 50 -1.67 -29.58 -16.75
N GLY A 51 -0.40 -29.83 -16.42
CA GLY A 51 0.64 -30.08 -17.42
C GLY A 51 1.09 -28.79 -18.14
N TRP A 52 2.32 -28.80 -18.65
CA TRP A 52 2.95 -27.59 -19.21
C TRP A 52 2.21 -27.03 -20.45
N ALA A 53 1.67 -27.90 -21.30
CA ALA A 53 0.97 -27.51 -22.53
C ALA A 53 -0.34 -26.76 -22.23
N ASP A 54 -1.18 -27.29 -21.34
CA ASP A 54 -2.45 -26.64 -20.99
C ASP A 54 -2.21 -25.35 -20.19
N PHE A 55 -1.19 -25.34 -19.31
CA PHE A 55 -0.76 -24.11 -18.63
C PHE A 55 -0.38 -23.02 -19.63
N TRP A 56 0.45 -23.36 -20.62
CA TRP A 56 0.89 -22.40 -21.63
C TRP A 56 -0.28 -21.93 -22.51
N ALA A 57 -1.20 -22.82 -22.87
CA ALA A 57 -2.39 -22.49 -23.63
C ALA A 57 -3.30 -21.50 -22.86
N ILE A 58 -3.51 -21.71 -21.55
CA ILE A 58 -4.30 -20.81 -20.70
C ILE A 58 -3.57 -19.47 -20.51
N ALA A 59 -2.25 -19.50 -20.29
CA ALA A 59 -1.45 -18.31 -20.07
C ALA A 59 -1.36 -17.41 -21.32
N THR A 60 -1.37 -18.01 -22.50
CA THR A 60 -1.34 -17.30 -23.79
C THR A 60 -2.72 -17.06 -24.39
N ASP A 61 -3.78 -17.53 -23.73
CA ASP A 61 -5.15 -17.27 -24.17
C ASP A 61 -5.44 -15.75 -24.14
N ARG A 62 -6.11 -15.28 -25.20
CA ARG A 62 -6.33 -13.85 -25.39
C ARG A 62 -7.19 -13.24 -24.28
N ARG A 63 -8.09 -14.01 -23.68
CA ARG A 63 -8.88 -13.53 -22.53
C ARG A 63 -8.00 -13.36 -21.30
N THR A 64 -7.09 -14.29 -21.04
CA THR A 64 -6.16 -14.22 -19.91
C THR A 64 -5.22 -13.04 -20.06
N ILE A 65 -4.62 -12.86 -21.23
CA ILE A 65 -3.73 -11.72 -21.50
C ILE A 65 -4.48 -10.39 -21.34
N ASN A 66 -5.65 -10.24 -21.96
CA ASN A 66 -6.44 -9.01 -21.84
C ASN A 66 -6.82 -8.71 -20.38
N ALA A 67 -7.17 -9.74 -19.59
CA ALA A 67 -7.46 -9.58 -18.18
C ALA A 67 -6.22 -9.11 -17.39
N LEU A 68 -5.06 -9.72 -17.64
CA LEU A 68 -3.79 -9.31 -17.02
C LEU A 68 -3.40 -7.88 -17.41
N GLU A 69 -3.52 -7.51 -18.69
CA GLU A 69 -3.24 -6.15 -19.17
C GLU A 69 -4.13 -5.10 -18.48
N ILE A 70 -5.43 -5.37 -18.35
CA ILE A 70 -6.34 -4.48 -17.64
C ILE A 70 -5.99 -4.42 -16.15
N SER A 71 -5.84 -5.56 -15.47
CA SER A 71 -5.54 -5.61 -14.03
C SER A 71 -4.23 -4.89 -13.70
N PHE A 72 -3.12 -5.30 -14.32
CA PHE A 72 -1.81 -4.70 -14.07
C PHE A 72 -1.73 -3.26 -14.60
N GLY A 73 -2.28 -2.98 -15.78
CA GLY A 73 -2.26 -1.65 -16.39
C GLY A 73 -3.03 -0.62 -15.55
N THR A 74 -4.26 -0.93 -15.16
CA THR A 74 -5.06 -0.02 -14.32
C THR A 74 -4.48 0.13 -12.91
N ALA A 75 -3.96 -0.94 -12.31
CA ALA A 75 -3.30 -0.87 -11.00
C ALA A 75 -2.03 -0.03 -11.04
N PHE A 76 -1.23 -0.14 -12.10
CA PHE A 76 -0.02 0.66 -12.29
C PHE A 76 -0.36 2.15 -12.42
N ILE A 77 -1.34 2.49 -13.28
CA ILE A 77 -1.79 3.87 -13.48
C ILE A 77 -2.33 4.43 -12.15
N ALA A 78 -3.19 3.69 -11.47
CA ALA A 78 -3.75 4.11 -10.18
C ALA A 78 -2.65 4.31 -9.12
N ALA A 79 -1.68 3.40 -9.02
CA ALA A 79 -0.57 3.52 -8.09
C ALA A 79 0.32 4.74 -8.39
N MET A 80 0.57 5.06 -9.66
CA MET A 80 1.27 6.29 -10.05
C MET A 80 0.52 7.55 -9.62
N VAL A 81 -0.80 7.59 -9.86
CA VAL A 81 -1.66 8.68 -9.41
C VAL A 81 -1.62 8.78 -7.88
N ASN A 82 -1.75 7.66 -7.17
CA ASN A 82 -1.69 7.61 -5.72
C ASN A 82 -0.35 8.09 -5.16
N VAL A 83 0.77 7.79 -5.81
CA VAL A 83 2.09 8.30 -5.41
C VAL A 83 2.11 9.81 -5.45
N ILE A 84 1.67 10.41 -6.56
CA ILE A 84 1.69 11.85 -6.75
C ILE A 84 0.76 12.52 -5.72
N PHE A 85 -0.51 12.15 -5.71
CA PHE A 85 -1.50 12.80 -4.85
C PHE A 85 -1.35 12.41 -3.38
N GLY A 86 -1.02 11.16 -3.08
CA GLY A 86 -0.77 10.69 -1.71
C GLY A 86 0.44 11.35 -1.07
N THR A 87 1.52 11.59 -1.83
CA THR A 87 2.67 12.36 -1.32
C THR A 87 2.29 13.81 -1.06
N ILE A 88 1.49 14.44 -1.94
CA ILE A 88 0.99 15.81 -1.72
C ILE A 88 0.08 15.88 -0.50
N VAL A 89 -0.84 14.91 -0.33
CA VAL A 89 -1.74 14.85 0.82
C VAL A 89 -0.94 14.66 2.10
N ALA A 90 0.01 13.72 2.14
CA ALA A 90 0.91 13.56 3.27
C ALA A 90 1.63 14.89 3.56
N TRP A 91 2.11 15.59 2.53
CA TRP A 91 2.85 16.85 2.70
C TRP A 91 1.99 17.92 3.35
N VAL A 92 0.76 18.08 2.84
CA VAL A 92 -0.20 19.05 3.36
C VAL A 92 -0.53 18.72 4.82
N LEU A 93 -0.78 17.44 5.12
CA LEU A 93 -1.07 16.99 6.47
C LEU A 93 0.12 17.20 7.41
N VAL A 94 1.36 16.93 7.02
CA VAL A 94 2.51 17.10 7.93
C VAL A 94 2.90 18.56 8.10
N ARG A 95 3.04 19.31 6.99
CA ARG A 95 3.69 20.62 7.00
C ARG A 95 2.75 21.78 7.33
N TYR A 96 1.43 21.65 7.13
CA TYR A 96 0.48 22.74 7.35
C TYR A 96 -0.45 22.49 8.55
N SER A 97 -0.82 23.58 9.22
CA SER A 97 -1.87 23.63 10.24
C SER A 97 -3.06 24.41 9.70
N PHE A 98 -4.23 23.78 9.66
CA PHE A 98 -5.46 24.39 9.17
C PHE A 98 -6.69 23.80 9.90
N PRO A 99 -7.80 24.55 10.02
CA PRO A 99 -9.02 24.06 10.64
C PRO A 99 -9.56 22.85 9.86
N GLY A 100 -9.92 21.77 10.56
CA GLY A 100 -10.43 20.54 9.92
C GLY A 100 -9.37 19.53 9.46
N ARG A 101 -8.06 19.77 9.71
CA ARG A 101 -6.97 18.82 9.38
C ARG A 101 -7.25 17.39 9.86
N ARG A 102 -7.81 17.21 11.07
CA ARG A 102 -8.17 15.89 11.62
C ARG A 102 -9.26 15.17 10.82
N ILE A 103 -10.20 15.93 10.24
CA ILE A 103 -11.27 15.36 9.41
C ILE A 103 -10.66 14.89 8.10
N VAL A 104 -9.82 15.69 7.46
CA VAL A 104 -9.11 15.31 6.23
C VAL A 104 -8.23 14.08 6.47
N ASP A 105 -7.49 14.07 7.56
CA ASP A 105 -6.66 12.92 7.96
C ASP A 105 -7.49 11.64 8.17
N ALA A 106 -8.66 11.75 8.82
CA ALA A 106 -9.58 10.62 8.96
C ALA A 106 -10.22 10.18 7.63
N MET A 107 -10.49 11.12 6.72
CA MET A 107 -11.02 10.79 5.38
C MET A 107 -10.03 10.01 4.54
N VAL A 108 -8.72 10.16 4.77
CA VAL A 108 -7.70 9.33 4.13
C VAL A 108 -7.88 7.86 4.51
N ASP A 109 -8.28 7.53 5.74
CA ASP A 109 -8.45 6.13 6.16
C ASP A 109 -9.84 5.56 5.86
N LEU A 110 -10.75 6.38 5.32
CA LEU A 110 -12.10 5.98 4.97
C LEU A 110 -12.16 4.71 4.08
N PRO A 111 -11.28 4.53 3.08
CA PRO A 111 -11.27 3.30 2.27
C PRO A 111 -11.00 2.02 3.07
N PHE A 112 -10.27 2.09 4.19
CA PHE A 112 -10.02 0.94 5.06
C PHE A 112 -11.21 0.59 5.95
N ALA A 113 -12.02 1.59 6.29
CA ALA A 113 -13.22 1.39 7.09
C ALA A 113 -14.40 0.84 6.28
N LEU A 114 -14.39 1.03 4.95
CA LEU A 114 -15.47 0.58 4.08
C LEU A 114 -15.29 -0.88 3.65
N PRO A 115 -16.35 -1.70 3.67
CA PRO A 115 -16.37 -2.94 2.93
C PRO A 115 -16.14 -2.68 1.43
N THR A 116 -15.33 -3.50 0.77
CA THR A 116 -14.97 -3.32 -0.65
C THR A 116 -16.20 -3.23 -1.55
N ALA A 117 -17.21 -4.09 -1.32
CA ALA A 117 -18.47 -4.07 -2.05
C ALA A 117 -19.24 -2.75 -1.89
N VAL A 118 -19.21 -2.15 -0.69
CA VAL A 118 -19.87 -0.86 -0.42
C VAL A 118 -19.16 0.26 -1.19
N ALA A 119 -17.83 0.27 -1.19
CA ALA A 119 -17.05 1.23 -1.98
C ALA A 119 -17.34 1.08 -3.48
N GLY A 120 -17.39 -0.15 -4.00
CA GLY A 120 -17.69 -0.44 -5.40
C GLY A 120 -19.07 0.06 -5.83
N ILE A 121 -20.11 -0.23 -5.04
CA ILE A 121 -21.49 0.23 -5.32
C ILE A 121 -21.57 1.76 -5.21
N ALA A 122 -20.95 2.37 -4.20
CA ALA A 122 -20.96 3.82 -4.02
C ALA A 122 -20.30 4.53 -5.22
N LEU A 123 -19.10 4.10 -5.61
CA LEU A 123 -18.39 4.66 -6.76
C LEU A 123 -19.16 4.44 -8.06
N THR A 124 -19.69 3.23 -8.28
CA THR A 124 -20.49 2.93 -9.48
C THR A 124 -21.73 3.81 -9.54
N THR A 125 -22.44 4.01 -8.43
CA THR A 125 -23.62 4.87 -8.35
C THR A 125 -23.27 6.34 -8.61
N LEU A 126 -22.12 6.79 -8.08
CA LEU A 126 -21.65 8.15 -8.24
C LEU A 126 -21.28 8.48 -9.71
N TYR A 127 -20.65 7.52 -10.39
CA TYR A 127 -20.13 7.64 -11.75
C TYR A 127 -21.03 7.05 -12.84
N ALA A 128 -22.20 6.50 -12.48
CA ALA A 128 -23.22 6.08 -13.43
C ALA A 128 -23.71 7.28 -14.26
N PRO A 129 -24.21 7.10 -15.50
CA PRO A 129 -24.68 8.21 -16.33
C PRO A 129 -25.78 9.08 -15.67
N ASN A 130 -26.58 8.49 -14.79
CA ASN A 130 -27.60 9.16 -13.97
C ASN A 130 -27.11 9.52 -12.54
N GLY A 131 -25.84 9.25 -12.23
CA GLY A 131 -25.20 9.57 -10.96
C GLY A 131 -24.74 11.02 -10.88
N TRP A 132 -24.39 11.47 -9.68
CA TRP A 132 -24.06 12.87 -9.44
C TRP A 132 -22.82 13.35 -10.22
N LEU A 133 -21.75 12.54 -10.28
CA LEU A 133 -20.58 12.87 -11.11
C LEU A 133 -20.74 12.39 -12.56
N GLY A 134 -21.31 11.21 -12.77
CA GLY A 134 -21.43 10.66 -14.12
C GLY A 134 -22.38 11.48 -15.02
N SER A 135 -23.40 12.12 -14.46
CA SER A 135 -24.28 13.04 -15.22
C SER A 135 -23.57 14.30 -15.74
N LEU A 136 -22.49 14.74 -15.07
CA LEU A 136 -21.66 15.86 -15.53
C LEU A 136 -20.69 15.43 -16.63
N LEU A 137 -20.26 14.17 -16.62
CA LEU A 137 -19.31 13.59 -17.58
C LEU A 137 -20.00 13.05 -18.83
N ALA A 138 -21.27 12.62 -18.72
CA ALA A 138 -22.04 12.05 -19.83
C ALA A 138 -22.17 12.99 -21.05
N PRO A 139 -22.41 14.32 -20.92
CA PRO A 139 -22.42 15.24 -22.04
C PRO A 139 -21.09 15.34 -22.78
N LEU A 140 -19.97 15.05 -22.11
CA LEU A 140 -18.63 15.02 -22.69
C LEU A 140 -18.30 13.67 -23.36
N GLY A 141 -19.25 12.71 -23.33
CA GLY A 141 -19.04 11.36 -23.86
C GLY A 141 -18.12 10.48 -22.98
N ILE A 142 -17.76 10.93 -21.78
CA ILE A 142 -16.85 10.20 -20.88
C ILE A 142 -17.67 9.23 -20.03
N LYS A 143 -17.54 7.93 -20.30
CA LYS A 143 -18.12 6.86 -19.49
C LYS A 143 -17.11 6.37 -18.47
N VAL A 144 -17.47 6.43 -17.19
CA VAL A 144 -16.61 5.99 -16.09
C VAL A 144 -17.07 4.64 -15.55
N ALA A 145 -18.34 4.51 -15.16
CA ALA A 145 -18.88 3.25 -14.67
C ALA A 145 -18.73 2.13 -15.71
N TYR A 146 -18.32 0.93 -15.25
CA TYR A 146 -18.11 -0.26 -16.09
C TYR A 146 -17.06 -0.10 -17.20
N THR A 147 -16.07 0.75 -17.00
CA THR A 147 -14.94 0.94 -17.93
C THR A 147 -13.60 0.83 -17.21
N PRO A 148 -12.47 0.63 -17.92
CA PRO A 148 -11.14 0.67 -17.32
C PRO A 148 -10.85 1.97 -16.54
N LEU A 149 -11.45 3.09 -16.96
CA LEU A 149 -11.33 4.35 -16.24
C LEU A 149 -11.98 4.28 -14.85
N GLY A 150 -13.14 3.64 -14.74
CA GLY A 150 -13.79 3.39 -13.46
C GLY A 150 -12.96 2.50 -12.54
N ILE A 151 -12.28 1.48 -13.10
CA ILE A 151 -11.35 0.63 -12.36
C ILE A 151 -10.20 1.48 -11.81
N VAL A 152 -9.55 2.31 -12.63
CA VAL A 152 -8.48 3.21 -12.19
C VAL A 152 -8.94 4.11 -11.04
N ILE A 153 -10.13 4.71 -11.13
CA ILE A 153 -10.68 5.57 -10.07
C ILE A 153 -10.93 4.79 -8.77
N ALA A 154 -11.48 3.58 -8.86
CA ALA A 154 -11.67 2.72 -7.69
C ALA A 154 -10.33 2.34 -7.03
N LEU A 155 -9.33 2.00 -7.84
CA LEU A 155 -7.99 1.66 -7.36
C LEU A 155 -7.25 2.87 -6.78
N ILE A 156 -7.50 4.08 -7.30
CA ILE A 156 -7.01 5.32 -6.68
C ILE A 156 -7.61 5.47 -5.28
N PHE A 157 -8.93 5.36 -5.17
CA PHE A 157 -9.63 5.49 -3.89
C PHE A 157 -9.10 4.51 -2.83
N ILE A 158 -8.88 3.25 -3.20
CA ILE A 158 -8.41 2.21 -2.27
C ILE A 158 -6.90 2.29 -2.02
N GLY A 159 -6.11 2.72 -3.01
CA GLY A 159 -4.65 2.72 -2.94
C GLY A 159 -4.03 3.99 -2.34
N LEU A 160 -4.71 5.14 -2.40
CA LEU A 160 -4.23 6.42 -1.85
C LEU A 160 -3.79 6.34 -0.37
N PRO A 161 -4.52 5.68 0.54
CA PRO A 161 -4.16 5.65 1.95
C PRO A 161 -2.83 4.92 2.20
N PHE A 162 -2.50 3.90 1.40
CA PHE A 162 -1.22 3.20 1.50
C PHE A 162 -0.04 4.13 1.25
N VAL A 163 -0.14 5.02 0.25
CA VAL A 163 0.92 6.00 -0.02
C VAL A 163 1.00 7.00 1.13
N VAL A 164 -0.13 7.59 1.53
CA VAL A 164 -0.16 8.61 2.59
C VAL A 164 0.45 8.06 3.88
N ARG A 165 -0.01 6.90 4.34
CA ARG A 165 0.44 6.29 5.60
C ARG A 165 1.86 5.72 5.55
N THR A 166 2.44 5.54 4.37
CA THR A 166 3.86 5.18 4.21
C THR A 166 4.76 6.41 4.20
N VAL A 167 4.35 7.48 3.52
CA VAL A 167 5.17 8.70 3.35
C VAL A 167 5.09 9.62 4.58
N GLN A 168 3.92 9.72 5.20
CA GLN A 168 3.67 10.65 6.30
C GLN A 168 4.63 10.46 7.49
N PRO A 169 4.85 9.25 8.04
CA PRO A 169 5.73 9.08 9.20
C PRO A 169 7.17 9.51 8.90
N ILE A 170 7.68 9.16 7.71
CA ILE A 170 9.03 9.52 7.28
C ILE A 170 9.18 11.03 7.13
N MET A 171 8.13 11.71 6.68
CA MET A 171 8.17 13.17 6.58
C MET A 171 8.03 13.88 7.93
N GLU A 172 7.35 13.25 8.90
CA GLU A 172 7.29 13.73 10.29
C GLU A 172 8.66 13.60 10.98
N GLU A 173 9.45 12.58 10.63
CA GLU A 173 10.83 12.40 11.11
C GLU A 173 11.82 13.41 10.52
N ILE A 174 11.56 13.99 9.34
CA ILE A 174 12.42 15.01 8.77
C ILE A 174 12.18 16.35 9.46
N ASP A 175 13.13 16.73 10.32
CA ASP A 175 13.13 17.99 11.06
C ASP A 175 13.01 19.21 10.15
N LYS A 176 12.22 20.19 10.61
CA LYS A 176 12.07 21.48 9.92
C LYS A 176 13.39 22.25 9.84
N GLU A 177 14.31 22.02 10.77
CA GLU A 177 15.64 22.63 10.76
C GLU A 177 16.41 22.33 9.46
N VAL A 178 16.21 21.14 8.86
CA VAL A 178 16.85 20.78 7.59
C VAL A 178 16.40 21.70 6.46
N GLU A 179 15.13 22.14 6.48
CA GLU A 179 14.58 23.10 5.52
C GLU A 179 15.10 24.52 5.75
N GLU A 180 15.26 24.91 7.01
CA GLU A 180 15.78 26.23 7.41
C GLU A 180 17.28 26.37 7.08
N VAL A 181 18.06 25.30 7.25
CA VAL A 181 19.48 25.25 6.85
C VAL A 181 19.59 25.38 5.33
N ALA A 182 18.77 24.67 4.55
CA ALA A 182 18.75 24.80 3.10
C ALA A 182 18.42 26.24 2.65
N ALA A 183 17.44 26.88 3.30
CA ALA A 183 17.08 28.26 3.03
C ALA A 183 18.22 29.24 3.38
N THR A 184 18.93 29.02 4.49
CA THR A 184 20.08 29.84 4.91
C THR A 184 21.27 29.71 3.95
N LEU A 185 21.43 28.54 3.30
CA LEU A 185 22.41 28.31 2.23
C LEU A 185 21.99 28.90 0.86
N GLY A 186 20.87 29.64 0.81
CA GLY A 186 20.39 30.30 -0.40
C GLY A 186 19.55 29.41 -1.32
N ALA A 187 19.13 28.23 -0.87
CA ALA A 187 18.25 27.38 -1.66
C ALA A 187 16.84 27.98 -1.74
N ASN A 188 16.27 28.01 -2.94
CA ASN A 188 14.85 28.35 -3.11
C ASN A 188 13.95 27.15 -2.72
N ARG A 189 12.66 27.40 -2.51
CA ARG A 189 11.70 26.37 -2.05
C ARG A 189 11.68 25.12 -2.93
N PHE A 190 11.78 25.28 -4.25
CA PHE A 190 11.80 24.15 -5.17
C PHE A 190 13.09 23.33 -5.03
N GLN A 191 14.24 23.98 -4.83
CA GLN A 191 15.51 23.31 -4.57
C GLN A 191 15.47 22.56 -3.23
N THR A 192 14.94 23.15 -2.17
CA THR A 192 14.77 22.47 -0.88
C THR A 192 13.90 21.23 -1.04
N ILE A 193 12.77 21.32 -1.75
CA ILE A 193 11.92 20.16 -2.00
C ILE A 193 12.66 19.11 -2.82
N ALA A 194 13.16 19.46 -4.01
CA ALA A 194 13.68 18.49 -4.97
C ALA A 194 15.03 17.88 -4.56
N ARG A 195 15.89 18.63 -3.86
CA ARG A 195 17.27 18.21 -3.54
C ARG A 195 17.49 17.81 -2.09
N VAL A 196 16.60 18.20 -1.18
CA VAL A 196 16.77 17.93 0.25
C VAL A 196 15.68 16.98 0.75
N LEU A 197 14.41 17.32 0.53
CA LEU A 197 13.29 16.56 1.06
C LEU A 197 12.96 15.31 0.23
N LEU A 198 12.86 15.46 -1.10
CA LEU A 198 12.45 14.38 -2.00
C LEU A 198 13.41 13.17 -1.97
N PRO A 199 14.74 13.34 -1.90
CA PRO A 199 15.66 12.20 -1.75
C PRO A 199 15.45 11.42 -0.44
N GLY A 200 15.17 12.12 0.66
CA GLY A 200 14.84 11.48 1.94
C GLY A 200 13.51 10.73 1.92
N LEU A 201 12.53 11.25 1.18
CA LEU A 201 11.21 10.61 1.03
C LEU A 201 11.18 9.52 -0.05
N ALA A 202 12.17 9.45 -0.95
CA ALA A 202 12.15 8.53 -2.09
C ALA A 202 11.94 7.05 -1.71
N PRO A 203 12.61 6.49 -0.68
CA PRO A 203 12.35 5.11 -0.27
C PRO A 203 10.91 4.88 0.19
N ALA A 204 10.33 5.85 0.91
CA ALA A 204 8.96 5.80 1.37
C ALA A 204 7.95 5.90 0.22
N ILE A 205 8.24 6.76 -0.76
CA ILE A 205 7.42 6.93 -1.97
C ILE A 205 7.41 5.63 -2.80
N VAL A 206 8.56 5.01 -3.01
CA VAL A 206 8.66 3.73 -3.73
C VAL A 206 7.94 2.61 -2.97
N THR A 207 8.04 2.59 -1.65
CA THR A 207 7.32 1.61 -0.82
C THR A 207 5.81 1.84 -0.91
N GLY A 208 5.36 3.10 -0.83
CA GLY A 208 3.96 3.47 -0.98
C GLY A 208 3.41 3.08 -2.35
N PHE A 209 4.19 3.30 -3.41
CA PHE A 209 3.86 2.81 -4.76
C PHE A 209 3.66 1.30 -4.77
N ALA A 210 4.64 0.53 -4.27
CA ALA A 210 4.61 -0.91 -4.29
C ALA A 210 3.40 -1.47 -3.51
N LEU A 211 3.06 -0.88 -2.36
CA LEU A 211 1.90 -1.27 -1.57
C LEU A 211 0.59 -0.94 -2.28
N ALA A 212 0.44 0.27 -2.83
CA ALA A 212 -0.76 0.65 -3.57
C ALA A 212 -0.96 -0.20 -4.83
N PHE A 213 0.14 -0.52 -5.53
CA PHE A 213 0.13 -1.38 -6.71
C PHE A 213 -0.24 -2.83 -6.35
N ALA A 214 0.41 -3.41 -5.35
CA ALA A 214 0.11 -4.77 -4.89
C ALA A 214 -1.35 -4.89 -4.43
N ARG A 215 -1.85 -3.87 -3.71
CA ARG A 215 -3.24 -3.79 -3.31
C ARG A 215 -4.19 -3.75 -4.50
N GLY A 216 -3.86 -2.97 -5.53
CA GLY A 216 -4.68 -2.82 -6.73
C GLY A 216 -4.71 -4.06 -7.62
N VAL A 217 -3.58 -4.76 -7.76
CA VAL A 217 -3.52 -6.04 -8.49
C VAL A 217 -4.33 -7.13 -7.77
N GLY A 218 -4.33 -7.11 -6.44
CA GLY A 218 -5.08 -8.06 -5.62
C GLY A 218 -6.58 -7.76 -5.49
N GLU A 219 -7.09 -6.69 -6.11
CA GLU A 219 -8.48 -6.28 -5.95
C GLU A 219 -9.42 -6.84 -7.01
N TYR A 220 -10.66 -7.13 -6.60
CA TYR A 220 -11.69 -7.83 -7.38
C TYR A 220 -13.03 -7.10 -7.45
#